data_AF-A0A1X7TUH9-F1
#
_entry.id   AF-A0A1X7TUH9-F1
#
_cell.length_a   1.000
_cell.length_b   1.000
_cell.length_c   1.000
_cell.angle_alpha   90.00
_cell.angle_beta   90.00
_cell.angle_gamma   90.00
#
_symmetry.space_group_name_H-M   'P 1'
#
loop_
_entity.id
_entity.type
_entity.pdbx_description
1 polymer ?
#
loop_
_entity_poly.entity_id
_entity_poly.type
_entity_poly.pdbx_seq_one_letter_code
_entity_poly.pdbx_strand_id
1 'polypeptide(L)'
;MCTSASAKNIYYSDKYYDDTYEYRHVMLPKDIAKLVPRQKLMTEGEWRRLGVQQSQGWVHYMFHNPEPHILLFRRPITDPEAARRARESEATAQ
;
A
#
# COMPACT_ATOMS: atom_id res chain seq x y z
N MET A 1 13.37 10.68 -28.96
CA MET A 1 13.64 11.26 -27.63
C MET A 1 12.31 11.45 -26.93
N CYS A 2 11.88 10.53 -26.07
CA CYS A 2 10.63 10.67 -25.33
C CYS A 2 10.96 11.21 -23.94
N THR A 3 10.54 12.44 -23.70
CA THR A 3 10.63 13.17 -22.43
C THR A 3 9.76 12.50 -21.38
N SER A 4 10.35 11.69 -20.50
CA SER A 4 9.62 11.13 -19.35
C SER A 4 9.58 12.17 -18.23
N ALA A 5 8.39 12.74 -18.03
CA ALA A 5 8.10 13.65 -16.94
C ALA A 5 8.31 12.96 -15.59
N SER A 6 9.15 13.58 -14.74
CA SER A 6 9.35 13.36 -13.29
C SER A 6 8.69 12.08 -12.73
N ALA A 7 9.50 11.03 -12.56
CA ALA A 7 9.09 9.84 -11.83
C ALA A 7 8.75 10.22 -10.38
N LYS A 8 7.46 10.38 -10.11
CA LYS A 8 6.89 10.51 -8.77
C LYS A 8 7.13 9.18 -8.05
N ASN A 9 8.27 9.06 -7.36
CA ASN A 9 8.65 7.83 -6.67
C ASN A 9 7.67 7.54 -5.52
N ILE A 10 6.65 6.74 -5.81
CA ILE A 10 5.77 6.14 -4.81
C ILE A 10 6.53 4.97 -4.17
N TYR A 11 6.61 4.96 -2.85
CA TYR A 11 7.25 3.89 -2.10
C TYR A 11 6.22 2.84 -1.66
N TYR A 12 6.60 1.57 -1.76
CA TYR A 12 5.78 0.42 -1.37
C TYR A 12 6.53 -0.35 -0.30
N SER A 13 5.91 -0.57 0.85
CA SER A 13 6.51 -1.36 1.91
C SER A 13 6.56 -2.85 1.57
N ASP A 14 7.36 -3.60 2.33
CA ASP A 14 7.23 -5.04 2.39
C ASP A 14 5.84 -5.43 2.91
N LYS A 15 5.43 -6.66 2.56
CA LYS A 15 4.14 -7.20 2.98
C LYS A 15 4.30 -7.81 4.37
N TYR A 16 3.32 -7.57 5.21
CA TYR A 16 3.18 -8.22 6.52
C TYR A 16 1.81 -8.90 6.59
N TYR A 17 1.67 -9.91 7.44
CA TYR A 17 0.53 -10.84 7.40
C TYR A 17 -0.03 -11.06 8.80
N ASP A 18 -1.36 -11.03 8.93
CA ASP A 18 -2.05 -11.66 10.06
C ASP A 18 -2.65 -13.00 9.62
N ASP A 19 -3.54 -13.62 10.41
CA ASP A 19 -4.14 -14.94 10.11
C ASP A 19 -5.08 -14.96 8.91
N THR A 20 -5.55 -13.81 8.43
CA THR A 20 -6.60 -13.70 7.42
C THR A 20 -6.22 -12.80 6.24
N TYR A 21 -5.38 -11.79 6.45
CA TYR A 21 -5.06 -10.72 5.52
C TYR A 21 -3.56 -10.52 5.35
N GLU A 22 -3.19 -10.12 4.14
CA GLU A 22 -1.88 -9.53 3.85
C GLU A 22 -2.04 -8.00 3.76
N TYR A 23 -1.05 -7.30 4.31
CA TYR A 23 -1.03 -5.85 4.46
C TYR A 23 0.20 -5.25 3.82
N ARG A 24 0.07 -4.00 3.42
CA ARG A 24 1.16 -3.16 2.92
C ARG A 24 0.77 -1.71 3.11
N HIS A 25 1.76 -0.85 3.36
CA HIS A 25 1.57 0.59 3.28
C HIS A 25 2.26 1.16 2.04
N VAL A 26 1.65 2.18 1.46
CA VAL A 26 2.18 2.91 0.32
C VAL A 26 2.41 4.35 0.75
N MET A 27 3.63 4.85 0.55
CA MET A 27 3.94 6.25 0.82
C MET A 27 3.93 7.04 -0.48
N LEU A 28 3.06 8.04 -0.51
CA LEU A 28 2.92 8.96 -1.62
C LEU A 28 3.92 10.11 -1.48
N PRO A 29 4.49 10.61 -2.60
CA PRO A 29 5.21 11.87 -2.58
C PRO A 29 4.26 13.02 -2.19
N LYS A 30 4.82 14.05 -1.56
CA LYS A 30 4.07 15.18 -0.98
C LYS A 30 3.09 15.84 -1.94
N ASP A 31 3.40 15.88 -3.23
CA ASP A 31 2.54 16.52 -4.23
C ASP A 31 1.30 15.68 -4.58
N ILE A 32 1.38 14.35 -4.49
CA ILE A 32 0.21 13.47 -4.65
C ILE A 32 -0.59 13.41 -3.35
N ALA A 33 0.10 13.40 -2.19
CA ALA A 33 -0.56 13.34 -0.88
C ALA A 33 -1.56 14.48 -0.64
N LYS A 34 -1.34 15.66 -1.24
CA LYS A 34 -2.28 16.80 -1.20
C LYS A 34 -3.63 16.51 -1.85
N LEU A 35 -3.68 15.54 -2.77
CA LEU A 35 -4.89 15.13 -3.49
C LEU A 35 -5.68 14.05 -2.72
N VAL A 36 -5.11 13.48 -1.66
CA VAL A 36 -5.75 12.43 -0.86
C VAL A 36 -6.86 13.05 0.01
N PRO A 37 -8.10 12.51 -0.05
CA PRO A 37 -9.17 12.93 0.84
C PRO A 37 -8.84 12.64 2.32
N ARG A 38 -9.02 13.62 3.22
CA ARG A 38 -8.63 13.49 4.63
C ARG A 38 -9.47 12.52 5.47
N GLN A 39 -10.73 12.31 5.12
CA GLN A 39 -11.69 11.53 5.93
C GLN A 39 -12.47 10.52 5.09
N LYS A 40 -11.85 10.05 4.00
CA LYS A 40 -12.51 9.13 3.07
C LYS A 40 -11.56 8.04 2.62
N LEU A 41 -12.01 6.79 2.74
CA LEU A 41 -11.39 5.63 2.12
C LEU A 41 -11.53 5.71 0.60
N MET A 42 -10.51 5.23 -0.10
CA MET A 42 -10.46 5.28 -1.56
C MET A 42 -10.79 3.92 -2.14
N THR A 43 -11.69 3.90 -3.11
CA THR A 43 -11.94 2.74 -3.97
C THR A 43 -10.74 2.44 -4.85
N GLU A 44 -10.71 1.23 -5.44
CA GLU A 44 -9.65 0.81 -6.37
C GLU A 44 -9.40 1.82 -7.50
N GLY A 45 -10.47 2.33 -8.11
CA GLY A 45 -10.34 3.35 -9.15
C GLY A 45 -9.77 4.67 -8.63
N GLU A 46 -10.07 5.07 -7.40
CA GLU A 46 -9.61 6.35 -6.83
C GLU A 46 -8.11 6.34 -6.56
N TRP A 47 -7.58 5.31 -5.87
CA TRP A 47 -6.15 5.27 -5.60
C TRP A 47 -5.31 4.95 -6.84
N ARG A 48 -5.84 4.18 -7.82
CA ARG A 48 -5.18 3.98 -9.12
C ARG A 48 -5.03 5.29 -9.90
N ARG A 49 -6.02 6.18 -9.83
CA ARG A 49 -5.94 7.52 -10.45
C ARG A 49 -4.86 8.42 -9.83
N LEU A 50 -4.49 8.19 -8.56
CA LEU A 50 -3.36 8.87 -7.93
C LEU A 50 -1.99 8.35 -8.41
N GLY A 51 -1.96 7.26 -9.20
CA GLY A 51 -0.74 6.63 -9.69
C GLY A 51 -0.26 5.46 -8.84
N VAL A 52 -0.99 5.07 -7.80
CA VAL A 52 -0.68 3.86 -7.02
C VAL A 52 -0.93 2.63 -7.89
N GLN A 53 0.07 1.77 -8.02
CA GLN A 53 0.01 0.55 -8.83
C GLN A 53 0.27 -0.67 -7.95
N GLN A 54 -0.74 -1.53 -7.83
CA GLN A 54 -0.67 -2.79 -7.10
C GLN A 54 -1.43 -3.87 -7.86
N SER A 55 -1.20 -5.13 -7.47
CA SER A 55 -1.97 -6.28 -7.93
C SER A 55 -3.46 -6.14 -7.59
N GLN A 56 -4.31 -7.02 -8.12
CA GLN A 56 -5.74 -6.98 -7.81
C GLN A 56 -6.02 -7.34 -6.34
N GLY A 57 -7.12 -6.80 -5.79
CA GLY A 57 -7.70 -7.20 -4.51
C GLY A 57 -7.31 -6.34 -3.31
N TRP A 58 -6.41 -5.37 -3.48
CA TRP A 58 -6.02 -4.45 -2.40
C TRP A 58 -7.12 -3.43 -2.08
N VAL A 59 -7.47 -3.36 -0.80
CA VAL A 59 -8.47 -2.44 -0.25
C VAL A 59 -7.81 -1.43 0.67
N HIS A 60 -8.01 -0.14 0.41
CA HIS A 60 -7.63 0.93 1.34
C HIS A 60 -8.60 0.88 2.54
N TYR A 61 -8.14 0.32 3.66
CA TYR A 61 -9.04 -0.06 4.76
C TYR A 61 -9.05 0.93 5.92
N MET A 62 -8.02 1.76 6.04
CA MET A 62 -7.88 2.73 7.11
C MET A 62 -7.17 3.97 6.59
N PHE A 63 -7.68 5.15 6.93
CA PHE A 63 -6.99 6.42 6.70
C PHE A 63 -6.14 6.77 7.92
N HIS A 64 -4.92 7.23 7.68
CA HIS A 64 -4.00 7.64 8.73
C HIS A 64 -4.02 9.16 8.87
N ASN A 65 -4.65 9.65 9.94
CA ASN A 65 -4.96 11.07 10.12
C ASN A 65 -3.71 11.97 10.30
N PRO A 66 -2.66 11.55 11.03
CA PRO A 66 -1.43 12.34 11.17
C PRO A 66 -0.60 12.40 9.88
N GLU A 67 -0.58 11.33 9.08
CA GLU A 67 0.29 11.22 7.90
C GLU A 67 -0.53 10.82 6.65
N PRO A 68 -1.20 11.78 5.97
CA PRO A 68 -2.09 11.50 4.84
C PRO A 68 -1.35 10.99 3.58
N HIS A 69 -0.01 11.04 3.61
CA HIS A 69 0.83 10.50 2.57
C HIS A 69 1.02 8.98 2.71
N ILE A 70 0.58 8.37 3.82
CA ILE A 70 0.64 6.93 4.05
C ILE A 70 -0.75 6.35 3.79
N LEU A 71 -0.85 5.47 2.81
CA LEU A 71 -2.06 4.71 2.49
C LEU A 71 -1.92 3.28 2.99
N LEU A 72 -2.90 2.81 3.77
CA LEU A 72 -2.90 1.48 4.36
C LEU A 72 -3.77 0.53 3.54
N PHE A 73 -3.17 -0.53 3.00
CA PHE A 73 -3.87 -1.52 2.19
C PHE A 73 -3.90 -2.86 2.89
N ARG A 74 -5.02 -3.59 2.69
CA ARG A 74 -5.15 -5.00 3.05
C ARG A 74 -5.82 -5.77 1.92
N ARG A 75 -5.54 -7.06 1.81
CA ARG A 75 -6.32 -8.00 1.00
C ARG A 75 -6.31 -9.39 1.64
N PRO A 76 -7.30 -10.26 1.37
CA PRO A 76 -7.27 -11.64 1.86
C PRO A 76 -5.98 -12.33 1.43
N ILE A 77 -5.45 -13.22 2.27
CA ILE A 77 -4.26 -13.99 1.92
C ILE A 77 -4.53 -14.81 0.67
N THR A 78 -3.77 -14.51 -0.38
CA THR A 78 -3.84 -15.22 -1.66
C THR A 78 -2.83 -16.36 -1.75
N ASP A 79 -1.76 -16.29 -0.95
CA ASP A 79 -0.69 -17.28 -0.88
C ASP A 79 -0.38 -17.59 0.60
N PRO A 80 -0.93 -18.69 1.14
CA PRO A 80 -0.70 -19.09 2.54
C PRO A 80 0.76 -19.40 2.84
N GLU A 81 1.49 -19.91 1.85
CA GLU A 81 2.89 -20.29 2.01
C GLU A 81 3.78 -19.04 2.09
N ALA A 82 3.49 -18.01 1.29
CA ALA A 82 4.15 -16.71 1.42
C ALA A 82 3.90 -16.07 2.80
N ALA A 83 2.68 -16.18 3.33
CA ALA A 83 2.36 -15.68 4.66
C ALA A 83 3.13 -16.42 5.77
N ARG A 84 3.24 -17.76 5.66
CA ARG A 84 4.03 -18.58 6.59
C ARG A 84 5.50 -18.19 6.59
N ARG A 85 6.11 -18.06 5.42
CA ARG A 85 7.53 -17.67 5.27
C ARG A 85 7.83 -16.29 5.86
N ALA A 86 6.94 -15.32 5.65
CA ALA A 86 7.09 -13.98 6.21
C ALA A 86 7.14 -14.01 7.74
N ARG A 87 6.21 -14.74 8.38
CA ARG A 87 6.17 -14.90 9.84
C ARG A 87 7.40 -15.62 10.40
N GLU A 88 7.86 -16.66 9.71
CA GLU A 88 9.08 -17.40 10.10
C GLU A 88 10.33 -16.48 10.02
N SER A 89 10.39 -15.60 9.02
CA SER A 89 11.50 -14.65 8.87
C SER A 89 11.53 -13.57 9.96
N GLU A 90 10.38 -13.11 10.44
CA GLU A 90 10.28 -12.19 11.58
C GLU A 90 10.70 -12.87 12.90
N ALA A 91 10.33 -14.13 13.10
CA ALA A 91 10.68 -14.90 14.30
C ALA A 91 12.18 -15.25 14.39
N THR A 92 12.88 -15.30 13.26
CA THR A 92 14.32 -15.64 13.20
C THR A 92 15.23 -14.40 13.36
N ALA A 93 14.66 -13.19 13.29
CA ALA A 93 15.40 -11.93 13.43
C ALA A 93 15.52 -11.45 14.89
N GLN A 94 15.10 -12.27 15.87
CA GLN A 94 15.29 -12.07 17.32
C GLN A 94 16.26 -13.09 17.88
#